data_AF-A0A023B953-F1
#
_entry.id   AF-A0A023B953-F1
#
_cell.length_a   1.000
_cell.length_b   1.000
_cell.length_c   1.000
_cell.angle_alpha   90.00
_cell.angle_beta   90.00
_cell.angle_gamma   90.00
#
_symmetry.space_group_name_H-M   'P 1'
#
loop_
_entity.id
_entity.type
_entity.pdbx_description
1 polymer ?
#
loop_
_entity_poly.entity_id
_entity_poly.type
_entity_poly.pdbx_seq_one_letter_code
_entity_poly.pdbx_strand_id
1 'polypeptide(L)'
;MDACESAHRKVKAGSTRAGMREATKKGWQQLDWSDCSDYGGKLVCTGGYNTDDGNLQCHYFATPWVYDLPTVWELIVRYLKPTQCSYQCNDEDEHEKLLTVRRGVEIASSIPGVDLDSASAQELYTLGKAVPLHLEYKDTGNMRVACDSYSPHLVTCDESTCWSNVQTPSGNVMNWGYVTGFHDGPPLPLCYSGAIREGYEINDWLCECYEVDSGWEENVQQAWNEIVHARQMSDH
;
A
#
# COMPACT_ATOMS: atom_id res chain seq x y z
N MET A 1 9.50 -3.04 18.90
CA MET A 1 9.02 -4.40 18.57
C MET A 1 8.61 -4.37 17.12
N ASP A 2 9.13 -5.29 16.30
CA ASP A 2 8.80 -5.35 14.87
C ASP A 2 7.28 -5.52 14.70
N ALA A 3 6.66 -4.70 13.85
CA ALA A 3 5.24 -4.77 13.53
C ALA A 3 4.85 -6.16 13.00
N CYS A 4 5.77 -6.84 12.32
CA CYS A 4 5.57 -8.19 11.82
C CYS A 4 5.53 -9.24 12.94
N GLU A 5 6.45 -9.17 13.90
CA GLU A 5 6.46 -10.07 15.05
C GLU A 5 5.18 -9.94 15.89
N SER A 6 4.74 -8.71 16.15
CA SER A 6 3.51 -8.42 16.87
C SER A 6 2.32 -9.03 16.15
N ALA A 7 2.23 -8.81 14.83
CA ALA A 7 1.19 -9.40 14.00
C ALA A 7 1.20 -10.93 14.13
N HIS A 8 2.33 -11.58 13.87
CA HIS A 8 2.41 -13.03 13.96
C HIS A 8 1.98 -13.60 15.33
N ARG A 9 2.38 -12.98 16.44
CA ARG A 9 1.95 -13.42 17.78
C ARG A 9 0.42 -13.38 17.91
N LYS A 10 -0.21 -12.31 17.42
CA LYS A 10 -1.69 -12.19 17.40
C LYS A 10 -2.33 -13.31 16.57
N VAL A 11 -1.78 -13.64 15.40
CA VAL A 11 -2.32 -14.74 14.56
C VAL A 11 -2.20 -16.08 15.27
N LYS A 12 -1.02 -16.40 15.82
CA LYS A 12 -0.81 -17.66 16.54
C LYS A 12 -1.64 -17.79 17.81
N ALA A 13 -1.88 -16.68 18.50
CA ALA A 13 -2.76 -16.65 19.67
C ALA A 13 -4.25 -16.77 19.30
N GLY A 14 -4.60 -16.86 18.00
CA GLY A 14 -5.99 -16.87 17.54
C GLY A 14 -6.72 -15.57 17.87
N SER A 15 -5.97 -14.48 18.06
CA SER A 15 -6.49 -13.16 18.43
C SER A 15 -6.76 -12.28 17.20
N THR A 16 -6.74 -12.86 16.00
CA THR A 16 -7.01 -12.19 14.73
C THR A 16 -8.22 -12.81 14.04
N ARG A 17 -8.91 -12.01 13.21
CA ARG A 17 -10.07 -12.46 12.43
C ARG A 17 -9.73 -13.62 11.49
N ALA A 18 -8.53 -13.59 10.89
CA ALA A 18 -8.02 -14.67 10.07
C ALA A 18 -6.94 -15.46 10.78
N GLY A 19 -7.11 -16.79 10.85
CA GLY A 19 -6.05 -17.72 11.26
C GLY A 19 -5.06 -17.98 10.13
N MET A 20 -4.00 -18.73 10.42
CA MET A 20 -3.09 -19.24 9.40
C MET A 20 -3.83 -20.25 8.49
N ARG A 21 -3.67 -20.10 7.18
CA ARG A 21 -4.24 -20.96 6.14
C ARG A 21 -3.14 -21.49 5.23
N GLU A 22 -3.41 -22.59 4.55
CA GLU A 22 -2.48 -23.14 3.57
C GLU A 22 -2.21 -22.12 2.43
N ALA A 23 -0.93 -21.87 2.16
CA ALA A 23 -0.51 -20.87 1.19
C ALA A 23 -0.49 -21.45 -0.24
N THR A 24 -1.69 -21.73 -0.78
CA THR A 24 -1.85 -22.17 -2.17
C THR A 24 -2.14 -20.98 -3.10
N LYS A 25 -1.99 -21.15 -4.42
CA LYS A 25 -2.25 -20.07 -5.40
C LYS A 25 -3.66 -19.47 -5.27
N LYS A 26 -4.64 -20.28 -4.89
CA LYS A 26 -6.05 -19.87 -4.71
C LYS A 26 -6.46 -19.72 -3.24
N GLY A 27 -5.52 -19.84 -2.29
CA GLY A 27 -5.82 -19.82 -0.85
C GLY A 27 -6.46 -18.50 -0.39
N TRP A 28 -6.12 -17.39 -1.04
CA TRP A 28 -6.71 -16.08 -0.78
C TRP A 28 -8.23 -16.04 -0.99
N GLN A 29 -8.81 -16.91 -1.84
CA GLN A 29 -10.24 -16.93 -2.12
C GLN A 29 -11.10 -17.32 -0.90
N GLN A 30 -10.47 -17.88 0.14
CA GLN A 30 -11.12 -18.26 1.39
C GLN A 30 -11.03 -17.16 2.47
N LEU A 31 -10.45 -16.02 2.13
CA LEU A 31 -10.25 -14.89 3.04
C LEU A 31 -11.28 -13.80 2.76
N ASP A 32 -11.65 -13.08 3.82
CA ASP A 32 -12.53 -11.92 3.75
C ASP A 32 -11.80 -10.71 4.35
N TRP A 33 -11.00 -10.05 3.52
CA TRP A 33 -10.23 -8.86 3.91
C TRP A 33 -11.02 -7.55 3.75
N SER A 34 -12.35 -7.61 3.65
CA SER A 34 -13.19 -6.41 3.50
C SER A 34 -12.96 -5.40 4.61
N ASP A 35 -12.67 -5.85 5.83
CA ASP A 35 -12.33 -4.99 6.97
C ASP A 35 -11.02 -4.20 6.78
N CYS A 36 -10.14 -4.68 5.91
CA CYS A 36 -8.89 -4.01 5.60
C CYS A 36 -9.08 -2.98 4.47
N SER A 37 -10.32 -2.70 4.06
CA SER A 37 -10.59 -1.89 2.88
C SER A 37 -9.92 -0.53 2.98
N ASP A 38 -10.09 0.13 4.12
CA ASP A 38 -9.78 1.55 4.29
C ASP A 38 -8.29 1.80 4.54
N TYR A 39 -7.63 0.88 5.24
CA TYR A 39 -6.26 1.06 5.75
C TYR A 39 -5.24 0.07 5.19
N GLY A 40 -5.69 -0.83 4.32
CA GLY A 40 -4.91 -1.94 3.80
C GLY A 40 -4.47 -2.89 4.92
N GLY A 41 -3.40 -3.64 4.66
CA GLY A 41 -2.92 -4.60 5.62
C GLY A 41 -1.61 -5.27 5.25
N LYS A 42 -1.29 -6.32 5.98
CA LYS A 42 -0.11 -7.16 5.77
C LYS A 42 -0.48 -8.64 5.76
N LEU A 43 0.08 -9.35 4.80
CA LEU A 43 0.14 -10.80 4.81
C LEU A 43 1.23 -11.24 5.77
N VAL A 44 0.92 -12.20 6.63
CA VAL A 44 1.84 -12.80 7.59
C VAL A 44 2.04 -14.25 7.19
N CYS A 45 3.23 -14.59 6.70
CA CYS A 45 3.52 -15.92 6.16
C CYS A 45 4.64 -16.61 6.94
N THR A 46 4.55 -17.94 7.05
CA THR A 46 5.68 -18.78 7.47
C THR A 46 6.82 -18.60 6.49
N GLY A 47 8.08 -18.72 6.94
CA GLY A 47 9.23 -18.78 6.04
C GLY A 47 9.09 -19.86 4.96
N GLY A 48 9.78 -19.66 3.84
CA GLY A 48 9.77 -20.57 2.69
C GLY A 48 10.33 -21.97 3.02
N TYR A 49 10.24 -22.88 2.06
CA TYR A 49 10.84 -24.22 2.18
C TYR A 49 12.32 -24.13 2.61
N ASN A 50 12.68 -24.83 3.69
CA ASN A 50 14.03 -24.97 4.28
C ASN A 50 14.48 -23.90 5.30
N THR A 51 13.57 -23.10 5.85
CA THR A 51 13.90 -22.24 6.98
C THR A 51 13.25 -22.81 8.25
N ASP A 52 13.93 -23.75 8.92
CA ASP A 52 13.55 -24.32 10.23
C ASP A 52 13.62 -23.30 11.38
N ASP A 53 13.93 -22.05 11.06
CA ASP A 53 14.18 -20.94 11.98
C ASP A 53 12.91 -20.20 12.41
N GLY A 54 11.75 -20.50 11.82
CA GLY A 54 10.54 -19.76 12.10
C GLY A 54 10.63 -18.28 11.67
N ASN A 55 11.51 -17.97 10.71
CA ASN A 55 11.60 -16.63 10.13
C ASN A 55 10.29 -16.30 9.41
N LEU A 56 9.63 -15.26 9.89
CA LEU A 56 8.34 -14.82 9.38
C LEU A 56 8.55 -13.64 8.47
N GLN A 57 7.77 -13.60 7.40
CA GLN A 57 7.82 -12.49 6.47
C GLN A 57 6.45 -11.84 6.43
N CYS A 58 6.45 -10.51 6.58
CA CYS A 58 5.28 -9.69 6.39
C CYS A 58 5.40 -8.92 5.09
N HIS A 59 4.31 -8.91 4.34
CA HIS A 59 4.22 -8.21 3.06
C HIS A 59 2.96 -7.39 3.05
N TYR A 60 3.12 -6.09 2.92
CA TYR A 60 1.99 -5.20 2.87
C TYR A 60 1.23 -5.33 1.55
N PHE A 61 -0.07 -5.04 1.61
CA PHE A 61 -0.99 -4.98 0.48
C PHE A 61 -1.97 -3.82 0.69
N ALA A 62 -2.68 -3.44 -0.38
CA ALA A 62 -3.59 -2.30 -0.41
C ALA A 62 -2.87 -1.00 -0.03
N THR A 63 -3.59 0.09 0.24
CA THR A 63 -3.00 1.39 0.53
C THR A 63 -2.02 1.34 1.72
N PRO A 64 -0.86 2.04 1.66
CA PRO A 64 -0.36 2.95 0.60
C PRO A 64 0.43 2.29 -0.57
N TRP A 65 0.08 1.06 -0.95
CA TRP A 65 0.67 0.34 -2.10
C TRP A 65 -0.34 0.09 -3.21
N VAL A 66 0.18 -0.14 -4.42
CA VAL A 66 -0.61 -0.35 -5.66
C VAL A 66 -1.16 -1.77 -5.81
N TYR A 67 -0.75 -2.71 -4.95
CA TYR A 67 -1.09 -4.13 -5.10
C TYR A 67 -2.10 -4.58 -4.05
N ASP A 68 -3.20 -5.18 -4.50
CA ASP A 68 -4.22 -5.76 -3.64
C ASP A 68 -3.76 -7.07 -2.94
N LEU A 69 -4.55 -7.56 -1.98
CA LEU A 69 -4.22 -8.79 -1.24
C LEU A 69 -4.02 -9.99 -2.18
N PRO A 70 -4.92 -10.30 -3.14
CA PRO A 70 -4.73 -11.43 -4.05
C PRO A 70 -3.43 -11.36 -4.85
N THR A 71 -3.03 -10.17 -5.31
CA THR A 71 -1.79 -9.98 -6.07
C THR A 71 -0.57 -10.26 -5.20
N VAL A 72 -0.50 -9.66 -4.02
CA VAL A 72 0.62 -9.88 -3.09
C VAL A 72 0.67 -11.35 -2.65
N TRP A 73 -0.48 -11.97 -2.36
CA TRP A 73 -0.57 -13.39 -2.00
C TRP A 73 0.01 -14.30 -3.09
N GLU A 74 -0.41 -14.13 -4.33
CA GLU A 74 0.05 -14.98 -5.43
C GLU A 74 1.54 -14.82 -5.72
N LEU A 75 2.08 -13.60 -5.58
CA LEU A 75 3.52 -13.34 -5.69
C LEU A 75 4.30 -14.08 -4.60
N ILE A 76 3.84 -13.98 -3.34
CA ILE A 76 4.45 -14.69 -2.21
C ILE A 76 4.43 -16.21 -2.43
N VAL A 77 3.26 -16.77 -2.75
CA VAL A 77 3.12 -18.22 -2.99
C VAL A 77 4.03 -18.68 -4.12
N ARG A 78 4.13 -17.90 -5.19
CA ARG A 78 4.94 -18.25 -6.36
C ARG A 78 6.44 -18.23 -6.06
N TYR A 79 6.92 -17.19 -5.40
CA TYR A 79 8.36 -16.92 -5.28
C TYR A 79 8.95 -17.35 -3.93
N LEU A 80 8.23 -17.11 -2.84
CA LEU A 80 8.68 -17.40 -1.48
C LEU A 80 8.22 -18.78 -1.01
N LYS A 81 7.15 -19.31 -1.61
CA LYS A 81 6.60 -20.66 -1.34
C LYS A 81 6.45 -20.97 0.16
N PRO A 82 5.78 -20.09 0.94
CA PRO A 82 5.48 -20.39 2.33
C PRO A 82 4.54 -21.60 2.42
N THR A 83 4.48 -22.24 3.59
CA THR A 83 3.51 -23.32 3.85
C THR A 83 2.15 -22.75 4.27
N GLN A 84 2.17 -21.68 5.06
CA GLN A 84 0.97 -21.03 5.57
C GLN A 84 1.08 -19.51 5.53
N CYS A 85 -0.05 -18.86 5.30
CA CYS A 85 -0.20 -17.41 5.34
C CYS A 85 -1.51 -17.02 6.05
N SER A 86 -1.52 -15.81 6.59
CA SER A 86 -2.69 -15.13 7.11
C SER A 86 -2.62 -13.64 6.72
N TYR A 87 -3.59 -12.84 7.12
CA TYR A 87 -3.55 -11.39 6.97
C TYR A 87 -3.91 -10.67 8.27
N GLN A 88 -3.47 -9.43 8.37
CA GLN A 88 -3.94 -8.46 9.36
C GLN A 88 -4.18 -7.13 8.68
N CYS A 89 -5.29 -6.50 9.03
CA CYS A 89 -5.53 -5.11 8.65
C CYS A 89 -4.61 -4.20 9.47
N ASN A 90 -4.19 -3.10 8.87
CA ASN A 90 -3.57 -2.02 9.61
C ASN A 90 -4.65 -1.29 10.42
N ASP A 91 -4.26 -0.68 11.53
CA ASP A 91 -5.06 0.37 12.15
C ASP A 91 -4.78 1.72 11.48
N GLU A 92 -5.58 2.73 11.82
CA GLU A 92 -5.47 4.08 11.28
C GLU A 92 -4.07 4.69 11.51
N ASP A 93 -3.52 4.53 12.72
CA ASP A 93 -2.20 5.05 13.09
C ASP A 93 -1.07 4.39 12.27
N GLU A 94 -1.10 3.05 12.10
CA GLU A 94 -0.14 2.33 11.28
C GLU A 94 -0.27 2.76 9.81
N HIS A 95 -1.49 2.85 9.30
CA HIS A 95 -1.75 3.30 7.93
C HIS A 95 -1.25 4.72 7.68
N GLU A 96 -1.60 5.67 8.54
CA GLU A 96 -1.13 7.07 8.42
C GLU A 96 0.39 7.12 8.39
N LYS A 97 1.05 6.41 9.32
CA LYS A 97 2.50 6.36 9.36
C LYS A 97 3.11 5.81 8.07
N LEU A 98 2.57 4.72 7.54
CA LEU A 98 3.04 4.11 6.30
C LEU A 98 2.83 5.05 5.11
N LEU A 99 1.65 5.66 5.00
CA LEU A 99 1.30 6.59 3.93
C LEU A 99 2.20 7.82 3.96
N THR A 100 2.40 8.41 5.14
CA THR A 100 3.31 9.55 5.31
C THR A 100 4.74 9.20 4.91
N VAL A 101 5.27 8.05 5.35
CA VAL A 101 6.62 7.60 4.93
C VAL A 101 6.68 7.44 3.41
N ARG A 102 5.67 6.83 2.79
CA ARG A 102 5.60 6.66 1.33
C ARG A 102 5.59 8.00 0.60
N ARG A 103 4.83 8.99 1.06
CA ARG A 103 4.88 10.36 0.51
C ARG A 103 6.28 10.97 0.60
N GLY A 104 6.96 10.79 1.74
CA GLY A 104 8.34 11.25 1.92
C GLY A 104 9.33 10.54 0.99
N VAL A 105 9.11 9.28 0.65
CA VAL A 105 9.99 8.54 -0.28
C VAL A 105 9.66 8.87 -1.72
N GLU A 106 8.40 8.73 -2.11
CA GLU A 106 8.00 8.77 -3.51
C GLU A 106 7.89 10.21 -4.00
N ILE A 107 7.26 11.11 -3.23
CA ILE A 107 7.02 12.48 -3.67
C ILE A 107 8.23 13.37 -3.44
N ALA A 108 8.77 13.39 -2.22
CA ALA A 108 9.87 14.29 -1.89
C ALA A 108 11.21 13.92 -2.56
N SER A 109 11.40 12.67 -3.01
CA SER A 109 12.62 12.28 -3.74
C SER A 109 12.74 12.93 -5.12
N SER A 110 11.65 13.47 -5.67
CA SER A 110 11.69 14.20 -6.93
C SER A 110 12.35 15.59 -6.82
N ILE A 111 12.59 16.09 -5.59
CA ILE A 111 13.19 17.40 -5.34
C ILE A 111 14.72 17.36 -5.46
N PRO A 112 15.33 18.22 -6.30
CA PRO A 112 16.78 18.33 -6.38
C PRO A 112 17.43 18.68 -5.03
N GLY A 113 18.34 17.82 -4.55
CA GLY A 113 19.10 18.05 -3.31
C GLY A 113 18.56 17.30 -2.09
N VAL A 114 17.44 16.59 -2.23
CA VAL A 114 16.96 15.63 -1.23
C VAL A 114 17.66 14.29 -1.45
N ASP A 115 18.42 13.83 -0.45
CA ASP A 115 19.15 12.55 -0.48
C ASP A 115 18.59 11.57 0.57
N LEU A 116 17.76 10.65 0.10
CA LEU A 116 17.04 9.72 0.98
C LEU A 116 17.85 8.46 1.32
N ASP A 117 19.01 8.21 0.71
CA ASP A 117 19.76 6.96 0.87
C ASP A 117 20.18 6.70 2.32
N SER A 118 20.38 7.77 3.08
CA SER A 118 20.76 7.75 4.49
C SER A 118 19.61 8.09 5.44
N ALA A 119 18.40 8.33 4.93
CA ALA A 119 17.29 8.76 5.75
C ALA A 119 16.70 7.61 6.58
N SER A 120 16.58 7.84 7.88
CA SER A 120 15.86 6.94 8.77
C SER A 120 14.35 6.99 8.52
N ALA A 121 13.63 5.95 8.93
CA ALA A 121 12.16 5.92 8.81
C ALA A 121 11.48 7.11 9.53
N GLN A 122 12.06 7.61 10.61
CA GLN A 122 11.53 8.78 11.33
C GLN A 122 11.71 10.07 10.53
N GLU A 123 12.82 10.20 9.81
CA GLU A 123 13.09 11.37 8.96
C GLU A 123 12.23 11.35 7.71
N LEU A 124 12.06 10.18 7.09
CA LEU A 124 11.11 9.99 6.00
C LEU A 124 9.68 10.32 6.43
N TYR A 125 9.29 9.92 7.64
CA TYR A 125 8.00 10.31 8.21
C TYR A 125 7.90 11.83 8.42
N THR A 126 8.93 12.48 8.98
CA THR A 126 8.95 13.94 9.16
C THR A 126 8.84 14.67 7.82
N LEU A 127 9.64 14.27 6.83
CA LEU A 127 9.62 14.82 5.48
C LEU A 127 8.25 14.62 4.82
N GLY A 128 7.71 13.41 4.92
CA GLY A 128 6.41 13.05 4.38
C GLY A 128 5.24 13.84 4.97
N LYS A 129 5.35 14.41 6.18
CA LYS A 129 4.32 15.29 6.74
C LYS A 129 4.26 16.66 6.05
N ALA A 130 5.31 17.08 5.37
CA ALA A 130 5.31 18.34 4.62
C ALA A 130 4.48 18.23 3.33
N VAL A 131 4.31 17.02 2.78
CA VAL A 131 3.63 16.80 1.50
C VAL A 131 2.10 17.00 1.55
N PRO A 132 1.34 16.41 2.51
CA PRO A 132 -0.12 16.53 2.55
C PRO A 132 -0.65 17.96 2.69
N LEU A 133 0.18 18.90 3.19
CA LEU A 133 -0.18 20.31 3.29
C LEU A 133 -0.43 20.96 1.91
N HIS A 134 0.04 20.31 0.85
CA HIS A 134 -0.01 20.79 -0.53
C HIS A 134 -0.69 19.82 -1.49
N LEU A 135 -1.21 18.69 -1.01
CA LEU A 135 -1.96 17.76 -1.85
C LEU A 135 -3.36 18.31 -2.08
N GLU A 136 -3.62 18.75 -3.30
CA GLU A 136 -4.92 19.21 -3.73
C GLU A 136 -5.65 18.09 -4.49
N TYR A 137 -6.90 17.83 -4.11
CA TYR A 137 -7.75 16.93 -4.86
C TYR A 137 -8.01 17.51 -6.26
N LYS A 138 -7.62 16.75 -7.27
CA LYS A 138 -7.91 17.06 -8.67
C LYS A 138 -9.14 16.27 -9.09
N ASP A 139 -10.22 16.99 -9.40
CA ASP A 139 -11.39 16.37 -10.00
C ASP A 139 -11.03 15.84 -11.40
N THR A 140 -10.77 14.54 -11.48
CA THR A 140 -10.51 13.85 -12.74
C THR A 140 -11.81 13.54 -13.50
N GLY A 141 -12.95 14.02 -13.00
CA GLY A 141 -14.26 13.49 -13.33
C GLY A 141 -14.42 12.07 -12.81
N ASN A 142 -15.66 11.56 -12.80
CA ASN A 142 -15.91 10.13 -12.62
C ASN A 142 -15.33 9.37 -13.82
N MET A 143 -14.03 9.12 -13.78
CA MET A 143 -13.38 8.24 -14.73
C MET A 143 -13.95 6.86 -14.46
N ARG A 144 -14.93 6.44 -15.28
CA ARG A 144 -15.32 5.04 -15.44
C ARG A 144 -14.62 4.51 -16.68
N VAL A 145 -13.29 4.52 -16.65
CA VAL A 145 -12.47 4.02 -17.75
C VAL A 145 -12.30 2.51 -17.63
N ALA A 146 -12.85 1.75 -18.57
CA ALA A 146 -12.53 0.34 -18.71
C ALA A 146 -11.02 0.17 -18.94
N CYS A 147 -10.40 -0.84 -18.32
CA CYS A 147 -8.94 -1.10 -18.41
C CYS A 147 -8.42 -1.07 -19.85
N ASP A 148 -9.23 -1.55 -20.80
CA ASP A 148 -8.87 -1.69 -22.22
C ASP A 148 -8.96 -0.36 -23.01
N SER A 149 -9.55 0.68 -22.42
CA SER A 149 -9.84 1.96 -23.08
C SER A 149 -8.95 3.11 -22.59
N TYR A 150 -7.97 2.83 -21.71
CA TYR A 150 -7.16 3.88 -21.10
C TYR A 150 -6.09 4.42 -22.07
N SER A 151 -6.14 5.73 -22.33
CA SER A 151 -5.07 6.46 -23.03
C SER A 151 -4.04 6.94 -22.00
N PRO A 152 -2.76 6.55 -22.09
CA PRO A 152 -1.71 6.83 -21.10
C PRO A 152 -1.40 8.32 -20.86
N HIS A 153 -2.12 9.22 -21.52
CA HIS A 153 -1.89 10.66 -21.51
C HIS A 153 -2.86 11.47 -20.65
N LEU A 154 -3.80 10.83 -19.92
CA LEU A 154 -4.96 11.57 -19.42
C LEU A 154 -4.83 12.26 -18.06
N VAL A 155 -4.03 11.79 -17.11
CA VAL A 155 -3.73 12.57 -15.89
C VAL A 155 -2.42 12.05 -15.28
N THR A 156 -1.46 12.93 -15.02
CA THR A 156 -0.31 12.65 -14.14
C THR A 156 -0.73 12.99 -12.72
N CYS A 157 -0.77 12.04 -11.80
CA CYS A 157 -1.06 12.29 -10.40
C CYS A 157 0.22 12.12 -9.57
N ASP A 158 0.46 13.00 -8.62
CA ASP A 158 1.54 12.80 -7.64
C ASP A 158 1.17 11.69 -6.66
N GLU A 159 -0.11 11.61 -6.31
CA GLU A 159 -0.71 10.51 -5.58
C GLU A 159 -2.07 10.14 -6.21
N SER A 160 -2.31 8.84 -6.38
CA SER A 160 -3.63 8.35 -6.78
C SER A 160 -4.09 7.28 -5.83
N THR A 161 -5.37 7.32 -5.46
CA THR A 161 -5.97 6.35 -4.56
C THR A 161 -7.23 5.80 -5.22
N CYS A 162 -7.31 4.49 -5.39
CA CYS A 162 -8.42 3.84 -6.07
C CYS A 162 -9.02 2.75 -5.20
N TRP A 163 -10.34 2.64 -5.21
CA TRP A 163 -11.06 1.55 -4.55
C TRP A 163 -12.06 0.89 -5.49
N SER A 164 -12.46 -0.32 -5.16
CA SER A 164 -13.48 -1.05 -5.92
C SER A 164 -14.36 -1.93 -5.04
N ASN A 165 -15.62 -2.06 -5.43
CA ASN A 165 -16.53 -3.09 -4.95
C ASN A 165 -16.62 -4.20 -6.00
N VAL A 166 -16.43 -5.44 -5.56
CA VAL A 166 -16.34 -6.60 -6.45
C VAL A 166 -17.37 -7.66 -6.06
N GLN A 167 -18.13 -8.14 -7.03
CA GLN A 167 -18.94 -9.34 -6.89
C GLN A 167 -18.05 -10.58 -6.98
N THR A 168 -18.06 -11.37 -5.92
CA THR A 168 -17.36 -12.65 -5.81
C THR A 168 -18.07 -13.76 -6.61
N PRO A 169 -17.39 -14.88 -6.92
CA PRO A 169 -18.02 -16.03 -7.59
C PRO A 169 -19.26 -16.59 -6.89
N SER A 170 -19.40 -16.39 -5.57
CA SER A 170 -20.57 -16.80 -4.81
C SER A 170 -21.72 -15.78 -4.87
N GLY A 171 -21.57 -14.69 -5.62
CA GLY A 171 -22.56 -13.63 -5.79
C GLY A 171 -22.53 -12.54 -4.72
N ASN A 172 -21.68 -12.65 -3.69
CA ASN A 172 -21.56 -11.64 -2.64
C ASN A 172 -20.75 -10.44 -3.14
N VAL A 173 -21.14 -9.23 -2.73
CA VAL A 173 -20.36 -8.02 -2.98
C VAL A 173 -19.38 -7.80 -1.83
N MET A 174 -18.11 -7.61 -2.16
CA MET A 174 -17.00 -7.38 -1.24
C MET A 174 -16.36 -6.03 -1.55
N ASN A 175 -16.07 -5.25 -0.51
CA ASN A 175 -15.19 -4.09 -0.66
C ASN A 175 -13.76 -4.64 -0.82
N TRP A 176 -13.18 -4.41 -1.99
CA TRP A 176 -11.86 -4.95 -2.33
C TRP A 176 -10.72 -4.20 -1.67
N GLY A 177 -11.01 -2.97 -1.21
CA GLY A 177 -10.08 -2.06 -0.56
C GLY A 177 -9.49 -1.00 -1.47
N TYR A 178 -8.85 -0.02 -0.84
CA TYR A 178 -8.09 1.04 -1.49
C TYR A 178 -6.70 0.54 -1.85
N VAL A 179 -6.18 0.97 -2.99
CA VAL A 179 -4.76 0.89 -3.35
C VAL A 179 -4.27 2.31 -3.67
N THR A 180 -3.01 2.59 -3.39
CA THR A 180 -2.42 3.92 -3.58
C THR A 180 -1.14 3.83 -4.40
N GLY A 181 -1.04 4.71 -5.38
CA GLY A 181 0.09 4.86 -6.30
C GLY A 181 0.69 6.26 -6.22
N PHE A 182 1.97 6.41 -6.58
CA PHE A 182 2.73 7.65 -6.50
C PHE A 182 3.51 7.91 -7.78
N HIS A 183 3.48 9.15 -8.28
CA HIS A 183 4.09 9.56 -9.56
C HIS A 183 3.80 8.59 -10.71
N ASP A 184 2.64 7.94 -10.63
CA ASP A 184 2.29 6.92 -11.57
C ASP A 184 1.83 7.62 -12.86
N GLY A 185 2.45 7.22 -13.97
CA GLY A 185 1.74 7.23 -15.25
C GLY A 185 0.43 6.43 -15.12
N PRO A 186 -0.40 6.35 -16.18
CA PRO A 186 -1.84 6.03 -16.13
C PRO A 186 -2.28 5.09 -14.98
N PRO A 187 -3.38 5.39 -14.24
CA PRO A 187 -3.72 4.82 -12.95
C PRO A 187 -3.68 3.30 -13.00
N LEU A 188 -2.53 2.77 -12.59
CA LEU A 188 -2.21 1.35 -12.50
C LEU A 188 -3.21 0.57 -11.62
N PRO A 189 -3.83 1.13 -10.56
CA PRO A 189 -4.76 0.39 -9.71
C PRO A 189 -5.84 -0.42 -10.40
N LEU A 190 -6.44 0.12 -11.46
CA LEU A 190 -7.58 -0.47 -12.17
C LEU A 190 -7.23 -1.82 -12.82
N CYS A 191 -5.99 -1.99 -13.24
CA CYS A 191 -5.51 -3.20 -13.89
C CYS A 191 -4.98 -4.25 -12.88
N TYR A 192 -4.76 -3.88 -11.62
CA TYR A 192 -4.17 -4.79 -10.62
C TYR A 192 -5.17 -5.26 -9.56
N SER A 193 -6.28 -4.54 -9.33
CA SER A 193 -7.31 -4.93 -8.38
C SER A 193 -8.56 -5.49 -9.07
N GLY A 194 -9.16 -6.56 -8.53
CA GLY A 194 -10.51 -7.08 -8.85
C GLY A 194 -10.88 -7.42 -10.31
N ALA A 195 -10.74 -6.45 -11.22
CA ALA A 195 -11.14 -6.38 -12.63
C ALA A 195 -10.70 -7.56 -13.49
N ILE A 196 -9.49 -8.08 -13.23
CA ILE A 196 -8.86 -9.09 -14.10
C ILE A 196 -8.84 -10.47 -13.41
N ARG A 197 -9.66 -10.67 -12.37
CA ARG A 197 -9.71 -11.94 -11.63
C ARG A 197 -10.84 -12.81 -12.17
N GLU A 198 -10.50 -14.03 -12.60
CA GLU A 198 -11.46 -14.99 -13.13
C GLU A 198 -12.61 -15.26 -12.12
N GLY A 199 -13.85 -15.02 -12.56
CA GLY A 199 -15.05 -15.22 -11.75
C GLY A 199 -15.40 -14.06 -10.80
N TYR A 200 -14.65 -12.96 -10.83
CA TYR A 200 -14.95 -11.74 -10.08
C TYR A 200 -15.38 -10.64 -11.05
N GLU A 201 -16.40 -9.87 -10.67
CA GLU A 201 -16.96 -8.78 -11.49
C GLU A 201 -16.89 -7.47 -10.71
N ILE A 202 -16.40 -6.39 -11.33
CA ILE A 202 -16.41 -5.07 -10.70
C ILE A 202 -17.82 -4.49 -10.79
N ASN A 203 -18.41 -4.22 -9.62
CA ASN A 203 -19.70 -3.55 -9.51
C ASN A 203 -19.55 -2.03 -9.57
N ASP A 204 -18.56 -1.50 -8.85
CA ASP A 204 -18.31 -0.08 -8.74
C ASP A 204 -16.85 0.18 -8.42
N TRP A 205 -16.36 1.36 -8.80
CA TRP A 205 -15.00 1.78 -8.50
C TRP A 205 -14.87 3.30 -8.65
N LEU A 206 -13.87 3.84 -7.95
CA LEU A 206 -13.50 5.24 -8.02
C LEU A 206 -11.99 5.35 -7.89
N CYS A 207 -11.40 6.28 -8.63
CA CYS A 207 -10.03 6.71 -8.44
C CYS A 207 -10.03 8.20 -8.14
N GLU A 208 -9.32 8.58 -7.09
CA GLU A 208 -9.04 9.94 -6.69
C GLU A 208 -7.61 10.27 -7.07
N CYS A 209 -7.39 11.49 -7.55
CA CYS A 209 -6.10 11.99 -7.96
C CYS A 209 -5.76 13.22 -7.12
N TYR A 210 -4.52 13.27 -6.66
CA TYR A 210 -3.97 14.39 -5.92
C TYR A 210 -2.72 14.88 -6.63
N GLU A 211 -2.64 16.20 -6.75
CA GLU A 211 -1.46 16.89 -7.26
C GLU A 211 -0.91 17.80 -6.16
N VAL A 212 0.41 17.95 -6.14
CA VAL A 212 1.05 18.94 -5.27
C VAL A 212 0.90 20.35 -5.85
N ASP A 213 0.53 21.33 -5.02
CA ASP A 213 0.45 22.72 -5.44
C ASP A 213 1.82 23.33 -5.77
N SER A 214 1.89 24.52 -6.37
CA SER A 214 3.16 25.14 -6.79
C SER A 214 4.13 25.54 -5.66
N GLY A 215 3.71 25.52 -4.40
CA GLY A 215 4.52 25.90 -3.23
C GLY A 215 5.14 24.72 -2.48
N TRP A 216 4.84 23.50 -2.88
CA TRP A 216 5.24 22.30 -2.15
C TRP A 216 6.76 22.09 -2.07
N GLU A 217 7.50 22.40 -3.14
CA GLU A 217 8.94 22.15 -3.23
C GLU A 217 9.72 22.91 -2.15
N GLU A 218 9.38 24.18 -1.90
CA GLU A 218 10.05 25.03 -0.91
C GLU A 218 9.86 24.46 0.50
N ASN A 219 8.65 24.00 0.83
CA ASN A 219 8.33 23.47 2.15
C ASN A 219 9.01 22.12 2.41
N VAL A 220 9.02 21.23 1.42
CA VAL A 220 9.72 19.96 1.53
C VAL A 220 11.24 20.17 1.60
N GLN A 221 11.79 21.10 0.82
CA GLN A 221 13.21 21.47 0.89
C GLN A 221 13.58 22.06 2.26
N GLN A 222 12.73 22.91 2.82
CA GLN A 222 12.93 23.46 4.17
C GLN A 222 12.94 22.33 5.21
N ALA A 223 11.93 21.44 5.19
CA ALA A 223 11.86 20.31 6.09
C ALA A 223 13.10 19.39 5.99
N TRP A 224 13.58 19.17 4.77
CA TRP A 224 14.81 18.41 4.55
C TRP A 224 16.06 19.08 5.14
N ASN A 225 16.20 20.39 4.96
CA ASN A 225 17.32 21.15 5.53
C ASN A 225 17.32 21.10 7.06
N GLU A 226 16.15 21.18 7.69
CA GLU A 226 16.00 21.05 9.14
C GLU A 226 16.42 19.65 9.64
N ILE A 227 16.05 18.59 8.91
CA ILE A 227 16.48 17.22 9.20
C ILE A 227 18.00 17.09 9.12
N VAL A 228 18.62 17.56 8.02
CA VAL A 228 20.07 17.48 7.82
C VAL A 228 20.82 18.26 8.91
N HIS A 229 20.34 19.44 9.28
CA HIS A 229 20.93 20.23 10.35
C HIS A 229 20.87 19.51 11.70
N ALA A 230 19.73 18.89 12.02
CA ALA A 230 19.56 18.14 13.26
C ALA A 230 20.54 16.95 13.36
N ARG A 231 20.82 16.24 12.26
CA ARG A 231 21.83 15.15 12.23
C ARG A 231 23.22 15.66 12.58
N GLN A 232 23.64 16.77 11.96
CA GLN A 232 24.96 17.33 12.19
C GLN A 232 25.17 17.73 13.66
N MET A 233 24.11 18.16 14.34
CA MET A 233 24.16 18.49 15.75
C MET A 233 24.20 17.26 16.67
N SER A 234 23.66 16.11 16.25
CA SER A 234 23.71 14.88 17.07
C SER A 234 25.06 14.15 17.01
N ASP A 235 25.88 14.46 16.00
CA ASP A 235 27.18 13.82 15.78
C ASP A 235 28.35 14.54 16.51
N HIS A 236 28.05 15.53 17.37
CA HIS A 236 29.04 16.32 18.14
C HIS A 236 28.78 16.21 19.64
#